data_AF-A0A2H6KIG1-F1
#
_entry.id   AF-A0A2H6KIG1-F1
#
_cell.length_a   1.000
_cell.length_b   1.000
_cell.length_c   1.000
_cell.angle_alpha   90.00
_cell.angle_beta   90.00
_cell.angle_gamma   90.00
#
_symmetry.space_group_name_H-M   'P 1'
#
loop_
_entity.id
_entity.type
_entity.pdbx_description
1 polymer ?
#
loop_
_entity_poly.entity_id
_entity_poly.type
_entity_poly.pdbx_seq_one_letter_code
_entity_poly.pdbx_strand_id
1 'polypeptide(L)'
;MLLVGDYKRVFNSDKDTKNALGILVQCLNDYYKACHYATLSATKSPCNVYEMLCWLTGLKYNSVYDKLRKCIKLCYDEQTKNSLHPTTVVADALVNAVDRLAADSPSILTRVLGFGDAMTTYACDFHNNSTQLYYPQDGDYCLHLLLHIFRLVFPVLRYLFTQCSLPAHHGGWAECRYGKGVPPYTWQCAPPLTALPNPHPECSINRP
;
A
#
# COMPACT_ATOMS: atom_id res chain seq x y z
N MET A 1 22.85 8.17 -9.24
CA MET A 1 22.54 9.06 -10.37
C MET A 1 22.78 10.48 -9.89
N LEU A 2 23.94 11.05 -10.19
CA LEU A 2 24.27 12.41 -9.77
C LEU A 2 23.59 13.37 -10.74
N LEU A 3 22.55 14.06 -10.26
CA LEU A 3 21.92 15.20 -10.96
C LEU A 3 22.84 16.45 -11.01
N VAL A 4 24.13 16.27 -10.65
CA VAL A 4 25.15 17.30 -10.53
C VAL A 4 26.42 16.78 -11.22
N GLY A 5 26.88 17.47 -12.28
CA GLY A 5 28.03 17.07 -13.10
C GLY A 5 28.22 17.96 -14.33
N ASP A 6 29.25 17.68 -15.14
CA ASP A 6 29.77 18.57 -16.20
C ASP A 6 29.09 18.48 -17.58
N TYR A 7 28.02 17.70 -17.72
CA TYR A 7 27.14 17.84 -18.89
C TYR A 7 26.21 19.04 -18.71
N LYS A 8 26.05 19.84 -19.77
CA LYS A 8 25.17 21.03 -19.92
C LYS A 8 24.03 21.02 -18.88
N ARG A 9 24.26 21.68 -17.74
CA ARG A 9 23.52 21.41 -16.49
C ARG A 9 22.03 21.73 -16.64
N VAL A 10 21.16 20.86 -16.12
CA VAL A 10 19.72 21.18 -15.95
C VAL A 10 19.54 22.21 -14.81
N PHE A 11 20.42 22.22 -13.80
CA PHE A 11 20.40 23.17 -12.68
C PHE A 11 21.80 23.75 -12.39
N ASN A 12 21.87 25.06 -12.14
CA ASN A 12 23.14 25.79 -12.04
C ASN A 12 23.88 25.62 -10.71
N SER A 13 23.18 25.24 -9.63
CA SER A 13 23.77 25.01 -8.30
C SER A 13 23.03 23.91 -7.51
N ASP A 14 23.67 23.37 -6.46
CA ASP A 14 23.02 22.41 -5.54
C ASP A 14 21.77 22.98 -4.87
N LYS A 15 21.76 24.30 -4.61
CA LYS A 15 20.59 25.01 -4.08
C LYS A 15 19.44 25.00 -5.09
N ASP A 16 19.75 25.24 -6.36
CA ASP A 16 18.77 25.22 -7.44
C ASP A 16 18.23 23.80 -7.69
N THR A 17 19.09 22.78 -7.60
CA THR A 17 18.69 21.37 -7.69
C THR A 17 17.76 20.96 -6.55
N LYS A 18 18.08 21.31 -5.30
CA LYS A 18 17.20 21.06 -4.14
C LYS A 18 15.85 21.76 -4.30
N ASN A 19 15.86 23.00 -4.81
CA ASN A 19 14.64 23.76 -5.08
C ASN A 19 13.79 23.10 -6.18
N ALA A 20 14.42 22.67 -7.28
CA ALA A 20 13.72 22.08 -8.41
C ALA A 20 13.09 20.71 -8.11
N LEU A 21 13.79 19.82 -7.39
CA LEU A 21 13.19 18.56 -6.95
C LEU A 21 12.02 18.79 -5.99
N GLY A 22 12.13 19.79 -5.11
CA GLY A 22 11.03 20.22 -4.25
C GLY A 22 9.81 20.67 -5.06
N ILE A 23 10.02 21.51 -6.08
CA ILE A 23 8.97 21.96 -7.00
C ILE A 23 8.33 20.78 -7.73
N LEU A 24 9.12 19.85 -8.26
CA LEU A 24 8.60 18.67 -8.95
C LEU A 24 7.73 17.80 -8.04
N VAL A 25 8.16 17.56 -6.80
CA VAL A 25 7.37 16.83 -5.80
C VAL A 25 6.07 17.57 -5.48
N GLN A 26 6.10 18.90 -5.40
CA GLN A 26 4.90 19.70 -5.20
C GLN A 26 3.94 19.59 -6.39
N CYS A 27 4.43 19.77 -7.62
CA CYS A 27 3.64 19.59 -8.83
C CYS A 27 3.03 18.19 -8.92
N LEU A 28 3.77 17.16 -8.50
CA LEU A 28 3.28 15.79 -8.47
C LEU A 28 2.14 15.61 -7.46
N ASN A 29 2.26 16.19 -6.27
CA ASN A 29 1.20 16.18 -5.26
C ASN A 29 -0.05 16.94 -5.74
N ASP A 30 0.13 18.07 -6.42
CA ASP A 30 -0.96 18.86 -6.97
C ASP A 30 -1.66 18.12 -8.12
N TYR A 31 -0.89 17.43 -8.97
CA TYR A 31 -1.43 16.52 -9.98
C TYR A 31 -2.28 15.41 -9.35
N TYR A 32 -1.80 14.75 -8.29
CA TYR A 32 -2.58 13.72 -7.60
C TYR A 32 -3.90 14.27 -7.05
N LYS A 33 -3.89 15.44 -6.40
CA LYS A 33 -5.12 16.09 -5.93
C LYS A 33 -6.08 16.43 -7.08
N ALA A 34 -5.57 16.93 -8.20
CA ALA A 34 -6.38 17.24 -9.38
C ALA A 34 -7.03 15.99 -9.97
N CYS A 35 -6.33 14.86 -10.00
CA CYS A 35 -6.92 13.59 -10.44
C CYS A 35 -8.04 13.14 -9.48
N HIS A 36 -7.83 13.22 -8.17
CA HIS A 36 -8.88 12.91 -7.19
C HIS A 36 -10.12 13.79 -7.39
N TYR A 37 -9.92 15.09 -7.69
CA TYR A 37 -11.01 15.99 -8.03
C TYR A 37 -11.77 15.57 -9.30
N ALA A 38 -11.05 15.18 -10.36
CA ALA A 38 -11.67 14.68 -11.59
C ALA A 38 -12.49 13.40 -11.37
N THR A 39 -12.15 12.61 -10.35
CA THR A 39 -12.84 11.37 -9.99
C THR A 39 -13.87 11.51 -8.86
N LEU A 40 -14.30 12.72 -8.51
CA LEU A 40 -15.27 12.92 -7.42
C LEU A 40 -16.60 12.21 -7.63
N SER A 41 -17.00 12.00 -8.89
CA SER A 41 -18.21 11.26 -9.27
C SER A 41 -18.01 9.75 -9.38
N ALA A 42 -16.83 9.23 -9.04
CA ALA A 42 -16.57 7.80 -9.04
C ALA A 42 -17.50 7.07 -8.07
N THR A 43 -18.04 5.92 -8.47
CA THR A 43 -18.99 5.13 -7.66
C THR A 43 -18.46 3.74 -7.32
N LYS A 44 -17.27 3.39 -7.80
CA LYS A 44 -16.69 2.06 -7.62
C LYS A 44 -16.13 1.89 -6.21
N SER A 45 -16.77 1.07 -5.40
CA SER A 45 -16.22 0.66 -4.11
C SER A 45 -14.98 -0.24 -4.30
N PRO A 46 -13.93 -0.14 -3.46
CA PRO A 46 -12.81 -1.07 -3.51
C PRO A 46 -13.25 -2.49 -3.12
N CYS A 47 -13.05 -3.46 -4.01
CA CYS A 47 -13.59 -4.82 -3.87
C CYS A 47 -12.54 -5.89 -3.58
N ASN A 48 -11.26 -5.59 -3.75
CA ASN A 48 -10.15 -6.51 -3.50
C ASN A 48 -9.00 -5.81 -2.78
N VAL A 49 -8.06 -6.59 -2.25
CA VAL A 49 -6.93 -6.05 -1.45
C VAL A 49 -6.08 -5.05 -2.24
N TYR A 50 -5.91 -5.27 -3.55
CA TYR A 50 -5.20 -4.32 -4.41
C TYR A 50 -5.92 -2.96 -4.44
N GLU A 51 -7.21 -2.95 -4.75
CA GLU A 51 -8.02 -1.72 -4.79
C GLU A 51 -8.11 -1.05 -3.42
N MET A 52 -8.19 -1.83 -2.35
CA MET A 52 -8.20 -1.32 -0.98
C MET A 52 -6.88 -0.62 -0.62
N LEU A 53 -5.73 -1.19 -1.00
CA LEU A 53 -4.43 -0.56 -0.80
C LEU A 53 -4.26 0.69 -1.69
N CYS A 54 -4.76 0.67 -2.93
CA CYS A 54 -4.81 1.86 -3.78
C CYS A 54 -5.69 2.95 -3.16
N TRP A 55 -6.84 2.58 -2.58
CA TRP A 55 -7.72 3.50 -1.87
C TRP A 55 -7.02 4.18 -0.69
N LEU A 56 -6.31 3.40 0.14
CA LEU A 56 -5.51 3.92 1.25
C LEU A 56 -4.41 4.87 0.78
N THR A 57 -3.74 4.52 -0.33
CA THR A 57 -2.67 5.32 -0.93
C THR A 57 -3.17 6.69 -1.42
N GLY A 58 -4.36 6.70 -2.05
CA GLY A 58 -4.97 7.91 -2.59
C GLY A 58 -5.58 8.84 -1.54
N LEU A 59 -5.87 8.32 -0.34
CA LEU A 59 -6.63 9.01 0.70
C LEU A 59 -6.11 10.42 1.01
N LYS A 60 -4.79 10.60 1.15
CA LYS A 60 -4.15 11.90 1.47
C LYS A 60 -4.35 12.99 0.42
N TYR A 61 -4.71 12.64 -0.80
CA TYR A 61 -4.94 13.59 -1.90
C TYR A 61 -6.42 13.88 -2.13
N ASN A 62 -7.31 13.15 -1.46
CA ASN A 62 -8.74 13.38 -1.52
C ASN A 62 -9.16 14.43 -0.48
N SER A 63 -10.09 15.31 -0.84
CA SER A 63 -10.60 16.37 0.04
C SER A 63 -11.34 15.85 1.27
N VAL A 64 -11.84 14.61 1.25
CA VAL A 64 -12.46 13.98 2.43
C VAL A 64 -11.45 13.76 3.56
N TYR A 65 -10.15 13.68 3.28
CA TYR A 65 -9.18 13.28 4.29
C TYR A 65 -9.20 14.20 5.52
N ASP A 66 -9.32 15.51 5.32
CA ASP A 66 -9.44 16.46 6.44
C ASP A 66 -10.71 16.24 7.27
N LYS A 67 -11.81 15.84 6.64
CA LYS A 67 -13.07 15.51 7.32
C LYS A 67 -12.93 14.20 8.11
N LEU A 68 -12.29 13.19 7.52
CA LEU A 68 -11.99 11.93 8.18
C LEU A 68 -11.11 12.15 9.43
N ARG A 69 -10.05 12.95 9.32
CA ARG A 69 -9.17 13.28 10.46
C ARG A 69 -9.95 13.93 11.60
N LYS A 70 -10.86 14.85 11.29
CA LYS A 70 -11.76 15.47 12.28
C LYS A 70 -12.71 14.45 12.90
N CYS A 71 -13.32 13.61 12.08
CA CYS A 71 -14.23 12.55 12.53
C CYS A 71 -13.54 11.58 13.50
N ILE A 72 -12.34 11.10 13.18
CA ILE A 72 -11.54 10.23 14.07
C ILE A 72 -11.33 10.88 15.45
N LYS A 73 -10.98 12.17 15.48
CA LYS A 73 -10.77 12.91 16.74
C LYS A 73 -12.08 13.02 17.54
N LEU A 74 -13.18 13.39 16.87
CA LEU A 74 -14.49 13.52 17.51
C LEU A 74 -14.97 12.18 18.09
N CYS A 75 -14.90 11.09 17.33
CA CYS A 75 -15.28 9.76 17.81
C CYS A 75 -14.41 9.32 19.00
N TYR A 76 -13.11 9.63 18.98
CA TYR A 76 -12.22 9.35 20.10
C TYR A 76 -12.61 10.15 21.36
N ASP A 77 -12.91 11.43 21.22
CA ASP A 77 -13.31 12.30 22.33
C ASP A 77 -14.65 11.85 22.95
N GLU A 78 -15.60 11.41 22.13
CA GLU A 78 -16.87 10.84 22.63
C GLU A 78 -16.65 9.54 23.41
N GLN A 79 -15.79 8.65 22.91
CA GLN A 79 -15.49 7.38 23.59
C GLN A 79 -14.74 7.60 24.91
N THR A 80 -13.81 8.56 24.95
CA THR A 80 -13.05 8.85 26.18
C THR A 80 -13.89 9.54 27.24
N LYS A 81 -14.76 10.48 26.88
CA LYS A 81 -15.71 11.10 27.82
C LYS A 81 -16.64 10.09 28.49
N ASN A 82 -16.99 9.03 27.76
CA ASN A 82 -17.87 7.97 28.24
C ASN A 82 -17.13 6.77 28.87
N SER A 83 -15.80 6.80 28.90
CA SER A 83 -14.97 5.70 29.44
C SER A 83 -14.72 5.87 30.93
N LEU A 84 -14.92 4.79 31.71
CA LEU A 84 -14.56 4.72 33.13
C LEU A 84 -13.03 4.61 33.36
N HIS A 85 -12.25 4.34 32.31
CA HIS A 85 -10.81 4.12 32.40
C HIS A 85 -10.04 5.16 31.58
N PRO A 86 -8.92 5.71 32.12
CA PRO A 86 -8.08 6.63 31.38
C PRO A 86 -7.37 5.90 30.22
N THR A 87 -7.64 6.37 29.01
CA THR A 87 -7.01 5.85 27.79
C THR A 87 -5.60 6.44 27.63
N THR A 88 -4.60 5.59 27.38
CA THR A 88 -3.20 6.02 27.16
C THR A 88 -2.92 6.51 25.74
N VAL A 89 -3.78 6.17 24.78
CA VAL A 89 -3.63 6.50 23.36
C VAL A 89 -4.25 7.86 23.10
N VAL A 90 -3.53 8.83 22.53
CA VAL A 90 -4.09 10.16 22.20
C VAL A 90 -4.76 10.13 20.81
N ALA A 91 -5.82 10.92 20.59
CA ALA A 91 -6.50 11.06 19.29
C ALA A 91 -5.54 11.29 18.10
N ASP A 92 -4.52 12.13 18.27
CA ASP A 92 -3.52 12.37 17.22
C ASP A 92 -2.71 11.11 16.86
N ALA A 93 -2.54 10.17 17.78
CA ALA A 93 -1.88 8.90 17.49
C ALA A 93 -2.70 8.05 16.51
N LEU A 94 -4.04 8.08 16.60
CA LEU A 94 -4.91 7.38 15.65
C LEU A 94 -4.84 7.99 14.26
N VAL A 95 -4.88 9.32 14.17
CA VAL A 95 -4.72 10.03 12.89
C VAL A 95 -3.36 9.72 12.26
N ASN A 96 -2.29 9.80 13.06
CA ASN A 96 -0.94 9.47 12.60
C ASN A 96 -0.80 8.00 12.16
N ALA A 97 -1.56 7.08 12.76
CA ALA A 97 -1.58 5.69 12.32
C ALA A 97 -2.19 5.55 10.92
N VAL A 98 -3.28 6.28 10.63
CA VAL A 98 -3.88 6.33 9.29
C VAL A 98 -2.91 6.97 8.28
N ASP A 99 -2.21 8.05 8.65
CA ASP A 99 -1.18 8.68 7.82
C ASP A 99 -0.07 7.68 7.44
N ARG A 100 0.43 6.91 8.41
CA ARG A 100 1.45 5.88 8.18
C ARG A 100 0.94 4.78 7.27
N LEU A 101 -0.26 4.28 7.49
CA LEU A 101 -0.86 3.24 6.65
C LEU A 101 -1.03 3.71 5.20
N ALA A 102 -1.49 4.94 4.99
CA ALA A 102 -1.58 5.54 3.67
C ALA A 102 -0.21 5.70 3.00
N ALA A 103 0.83 6.01 3.78
CA ALA A 103 2.21 6.13 3.29
C ALA A 103 2.88 4.79 2.99
N ASP A 104 2.57 3.73 3.75
CA ASP A 104 3.15 2.40 3.61
C ASP A 104 2.45 1.55 2.54
N SER A 105 1.16 1.78 2.31
CA SER A 105 0.35 1.08 1.29
C SER A 105 0.99 1.04 -0.12
N PRO A 106 1.50 2.15 -0.70
CA PRO A 106 2.16 2.09 -2.01
C PRO A 106 3.43 1.23 -1.98
N SER A 107 4.15 1.18 -0.86
CA SER A 107 5.34 0.33 -0.74
C SER A 107 4.99 -1.15 -0.80
N ILE A 108 3.89 -1.56 -0.17
CA ILE A 108 3.37 -2.93 -0.27
C ILE A 108 2.99 -3.25 -1.72
N LEU A 109 2.24 -2.36 -2.37
CA LEU A 109 1.84 -2.52 -3.77
C LEU A 109 3.06 -2.66 -4.69
N THR A 110 4.02 -1.74 -4.62
CA THR A 110 5.24 -1.78 -5.43
C THR A 110 6.10 -3.00 -5.10
N ARG A 111 6.12 -3.48 -3.85
CA ARG A 111 6.87 -4.68 -3.49
C ARG A 111 6.30 -5.95 -4.13
N VAL A 112 4.97 -6.04 -4.24
CA VAL A 112 4.29 -7.20 -4.81
C VAL A 112 4.21 -7.12 -6.34
N LEU A 113 3.85 -5.96 -6.88
CA LEU A 113 3.57 -5.75 -8.31
C LEU A 113 4.80 -5.27 -9.10
N GLY A 114 5.81 -4.72 -8.43
CA GLY A 114 6.89 -3.99 -9.07
C GLY A 114 6.50 -2.54 -9.40
N PHE A 115 7.34 -1.90 -10.22
CA PHE A 115 7.15 -0.49 -10.60
C PHE A 115 6.16 -0.28 -11.77
N GLY A 116 5.75 -1.36 -12.43
CA GLY A 116 4.96 -1.33 -13.66
C GLY A 116 5.80 -1.22 -14.93
N ASP A 117 5.15 -1.45 -16.07
CA ASP A 117 5.68 -1.33 -17.43
C ASP A 117 4.55 -1.02 -18.42
N ALA A 118 4.82 -0.96 -19.72
CA ALA A 118 3.80 -0.64 -20.72
C ALA A 118 2.55 -1.56 -20.72
N MET A 119 2.65 -2.74 -20.11
CA MET A 119 1.57 -3.72 -20.03
C MET A 119 0.90 -3.78 -18.64
N THR A 120 1.40 -3.01 -17.67
CA THR A 120 0.95 -3.06 -16.27
C THR A 120 0.82 -1.65 -15.69
N THR A 121 0.07 -1.51 -14.59
CA THR A 121 -0.09 -0.20 -13.95
C THR A 121 1.24 0.30 -13.39
N TYR A 122 1.59 1.55 -13.70
CA TYR A 122 2.78 2.18 -13.11
C TYR A 122 2.55 2.54 -11.64
N ALA A 123 3.56 2.34 -10.81
CA ALA A 123 3.45 2.58 -9.37
C ALA A 123 3.12 4.05 -9.02
N CYS A 124 3.46 5.00 -9.89
CA CYS A 124 3.08 6.40 -9.71
C CYS A 124 1.56 6.62 -9.75
N ASP A 125 0.80 5.74 -10.42
CA ASP A 125 -0.65 5.84 -10.60
C ASP A 125 -1.44 5.32 -9.39
N PHE A 126 -0.80 4.68 -8.40
CA PHE A 126 -1.49 4.27 -7.17
C PHE A 126 -2.04 5.47 -6.38
N HIS A 127 -1.49 6.66 -6.60
CA HIS A 127 -1.84 7.88 -5.87
C HIS A 127 -2.95 8.70 -6.55
N ASN A 128 -3.13 8.58 -7.87
CA ASN A 128 -3.95 9.50 -8.68
C ASN A 128 -5.41 9.06 -8.86
N ASN A 129 -5.84 7.97 -8.23
CA ASN A 129 -7.18 7.40 -8.40
C ASN A 129 -7.57 7.07 -9.86
N SER A 130 -6.59 6.71 -10.71
CA SER A 130 -6.83 6.21 -12.08
C SER A 130 -7.83 5.04 -12.13
N THR A 131 -7.91 4.25 -11.06
CA THR A 131 -8.86 3.13 -10.88
C THR A 131 -10.29 3.56 -10.57
N GLN A 132 -10.57 4.88 -10.51
CA GLN A 132 -11.90 5.47 -10.28
C GLN A 132 -12.58 4.92 -9.02
N LEU A 133 -11.86 4.87 -7.90
CA LEU A 133 -12.42 4.39 -6.63
C LEU A 133 -13.24 5.49 -5.96
N TYR A 134 -14.32 5.09 -5.30
CA TYR A 134 -15.22 5.96 -4.57
C TYR A 134 -14.62 6.38 -3.23
N TYR A 135 -14.65 7.69 -2.97
CA TYR A 135 -14.34 8.28 -1.68
C TYR A 135 -15.61 8.99 -1.17
N PRO A 136 -16.21 8.52 -0.06
CA PRO A 136 -17.31 9.23 0.57
C PRO A 136 -16.93 10.69 0.82
N GLN A 137 -17.86 11.63 0.64
CA GLN A 137 -17.57 13.06 0.86
C GLN A 137 -17.86 13.51 2.30
N ASP A 138 -18.52 12.65 3.06
CA ASP A 138 -18.79 12.81 4.48
C ASP A 138 -17.75 12.06 5.32
N GLY A 139 -17.37 12.65 6.46
CA GLY A 139 -16.30 12.11 7.31
C GLY A 139 -16.67 10.81 8.03
N ASP A 140 -17.93 10.66 8.44
CA ASP A 140 -18.42 9.49 9.17
C ASP A 140 -18.52 8.28 8.24
N TYR A 141 -19.16 8.45 7.07
CA TYR A 141 -19.19 7.41 6.04
C TYR A 141 -17.77 7.01 5.56
N CYS A 142 -16.86 7.97 5.47
CA CYS A 142 -15.45 7.70 5.14
C CYS A 142 -14.76 6.88 6.22
N LEU A 143 -15.00 7.18 7.50
CA LEU A 143 -14.48 6.42 8.63
C LEU A 143 -15.03 4.99 8.63
N HIS A 144 -16.32 4.81 8.38
CA HIS A 144 -16.94 3.49 8.25
C HIS A 144 -16.30 2.66 7.12
N LEU A 145 -16.08 3.26 5.94
CA LEU A 145 -15.42 2.59 4.83
C LEU A 145 -13.95 2.26 5.15
N LEU A 146 -13.22 3.16 5.81
CA LEU A 146 -11.85 2.93 6.27
C LEU A 146 -11.77 1.72 7.20
N LEU A 147 -12.65 1.66 8.20
CA LEU A 147 -12.70 0.54 9.15
C LEU A 147 -13.08 -0.76 8.46
N HIS A 148 -14.00 -0.73 7.49
CA HIS A 148 -14.35 -1.89 6.67
C HIS A 148 -13.13 -2.39 5.88
N ILE A 149 -12.41 -1.49 5.21
CA ILE A 149 -11.17 -1.81 4.49
C ILE A 149 -10.14 -2.44 5.43
N PHE A 150 -9.92 -1.87 6.62
CA PHE A 150 -8.97 -2.43 7.59
C PHE A 150 -9.33 -3.85 8.02
N ARG A 151 -10.62 -4.14 8.26
CA ARG A 151 -11.06 -5.49 8.63
C ARG A 151 -10.78 -6.52 7.54
N LEU A 152 -10.75 -6.12 6.27
CA LEU A 152 -10.50 -7.01 5.15
C LEU A 152 -9.01 -7.13 4.80
N VAL A 153 -8.28 -6.01 4.83
CA VAL A 153 -6.85 -5.98 4.47
C VAL A 153 -5.99 -6.57 5.58
N PHE A 154 -6.30 -6.31 6.86
CA PHE A 154 -5.45 -6.72 7.97
C PHE A 154 -5.21 -8.24 8.06
N PRO A 155 -6.23 -9.11 7.99
CA PRO A 155 -6.02 -10.56 8.02
C PRO A 155 -5.15 -11.05 6.84
N VAL A 156 -5.36 -10.48 5.65
CA VAL A 156 -4.61 -10.86 4.44
C VAL A 156 -3.15 -10.47 4.57
N LEU A 157 -2.86 -9.22 4.98
CA LEU A 157 -1.49 -8.78 5.20
C LEU A 157 -0.82 -9.55 6.34
N ARG A 158 -1.57 -9.93 7.38
CA ARG A 158 -1.02 -10.73 8.48
C ARG A 158 -0.69 -12.16 8.05
N TYR A 159 -1.54 -12.77 7.24
CA TYR A 159 -1.26 -14.06 6.63
C TYR A 159 -0.01 -13.98 5.75
N LEU A 160 0.05 -13.01 4.83
CA LEU A 160 1.21 -12.81 3.95
C LEU A 160 2.49 -12.60 4.76
N PHE A 161 2.46 -11.73 5.77
CA PHE A 161 3.58 -11.53 6.68
C PHE A 161 4.03 -12.82 7.36
N THR A 162 3.08 -13.63 7.83
CA THR A 162 3.37 -14.89 8.51
C THR A 162 4.02 -15.88 7.57
N GLN A 163 3.45 -16.07 6.38
CA GLN A 163 4.03 -16.94 5.36
C GLN A 163 5.43 -16.49 4.97
N CYS A 164 5.62 -15.20 4.64
CA CYS A 164 6.92 -14.64 4.27
C CYS A 164 7.96 -14.63 5.41
N SER A 165 7.54 -14.81 6.66
CA SER A 165 8.47 -14.89 7.81
C SER A 165 8.81 -16.33 8.18
N LEU A 166 8.02 -17.31 7.74
CA LEU A 166 8.23 -18.71 8.04
C LEU A 166 9.19 -19.34 7.04
N PRO A 167 10.15 -20.15 7.49
CA PRO A 167 10.98 -20.95 6.60
C PRO A 167 10.18 -21.96 5.78
N ALA A 168 10.68 -22.31 4.60
CA ALA A 168 10.08 -23.26 3.67
C ALA A 168 9.86 -24.65 4.29
N HIS A 169 10.75 -25.09 5.18
CA HIS A 169 10.61 -26.38 5.88
C HIS A 169 9.44 -26.42 6.87
N HIS A 170 8.94 -25.27 7.30
CA HIS A 170 7.69 -25.14 8.07
C HIS A 170 6.49 -24.81 7.18
N GLY A 171 6.60 -24.97 5.86
CA GLY A 171 5.57 -24.61 4.89
C GLY A 171 5.47 -23.11 4.62
N GLY A 172 6.45 -22.32 5.04
CA GLY A 172 6.51 -20.89 4.81
C GLY A 172 7.21 -20.50 3.51
N TRP A 173 7.41 -19.19 3.35
CA TRP A 173 7.76 -18.50 2.11
C TRP A 173 9.00 -17.61 2.24
N ALA A 174 9.72 -17.66 3.36
CA ALA A 174 10.84 -16.76 3.65
C ALA A 174 11.97 -16.85 2.59
N GLU A 175 12.23 -18.03 2.05
CA GLU A 175 13.27 -18.30 1.05
C GLU A 175 12.75 -18.21 -0.40
N CYS A 176 11.46 -17.92 -0.59
CA CYS A 176 10.85 -17.90 -1.91
C CYS A 176 11.20 -16.61 -2.66
N ARG A 177 11.42 -16.75 -3.97
CA ARG A 177 11.58 -15.62 -4.88
C ARG A 177 10.22 -15.26 -5.49
N TYR A 178 9.99 -13.96 -5.66
CA TYR A 178 8.74 -13.40 -6.17
C TYR A 178 9.03 -12.38 -7.27
N GLY A 179 8.09 -12.20 -8.20
CA GLY A 179 8.12 -11.11 -9.18
C GLY A 179 8.55 -11.52 -10.59
N LYS A 180 8.78 -10.50 -11.42
CA LYS A 180 9.07 -10.64 -12.86
C LYS A 180 10.39 -11.41 -13.08
N GLY A 181 10.36 -12.41 -13.95
CA GLY A 181 11.52 -13.26 -14.26
C GLY A 181 11.72 -14.45 -13.32
N VAL A 182 10.81 -14.67 -12.36
CA VAL A 182 10.75 -15.91 -11.59
C VAL A 182 9.95 -16.95 -12.42
N PRO A 183 10.51 -18.15 -12.69
CA PRO A 183 9.81 -19.19 -13.46
C PRO A 183 8.50 -19.61 -12.77
N PRO A 184 7.40 -19.79 -13.51
CA PRO A 184 6.15 -20.29 -12.93
C PRO A 184 6.21 -21.82 -12.67
N TYR A 185 5.24 -22.30 -11.90
CA TYR A 185 4.70 -23.68 -11.75
C TYR A 185 5.34 -24.74 -10.83
N THR A 186 6.49 -24.56 -10.17
CA THR A 186 6.99 -25.54 -9.15
C THR A 186 7.40 -24.89 -7.83
N TRP A 187 6.62 -23.91 -7.36
CA TRP A 187 6.90 -22.94 -6.27
C TRP A 187 7.15 -23.51 -4.87
N GLN A 188 7.95 -24.55 -4.74
CA GLN A 188 8.78 -24.74 -3.56
C GLN A 188 9.93 -23.76 -3.70
N CYS A 189 10.12 -22.89 -2.70
CA CYS A 189 11.27 -22.01 -2.60
C CYS A 189 12.52 -22.80 -3.02
N ALA A 190 13.32 -22.27 -3.95
CA ALA A 190 14.40 -23.03 -4.59
C ALA A 190 15.12 -23.90 -3.54
N PRO A 191 15.10 -25.24 -3.68
CA PRO A 191 15.62 -26.10 -2.63
C PRO A 191 17.06 -25.71 -2.33
N PRO A 192 17.51 -25.80 -1.07
CA PRO A 192 18.91 -25.58 -0.74
C PRO A 192 19.77 -26.43 -1.69
N LEU A 193 20.83 -25.86 -2.26
CA LEU A 193 21.72 -26.55 -3.22
C LEU A 193 22.39 -27.82 -2.64
N THR A 194 22.16 -28.12 -1.35
CA THR A 194 22.60 -29.33 -0.64
C THR A 194 21.50 -30.38 -0.44
N ALA A 195 20.27 -30.15 -0.90
CA ALA A 195 19.16 -31.08 -0.79
C ALA A 195 18.59 -31.39 -2.18
N LEU A 196 19.29 -32.24 -2.93
CA LEU A 196 18.60 -33.09 -3.90
C LEU A 196 17.65 -34.00 -3.09
N PRO A 197 16.33 -33.98 -3.31
CA PRO A 197 15.51 -35.06 -2.81
C PRO A 197 15.84 -36.28 -3.68
N ASN A 198 16.24 -37.38 -3.05
CA ASN A 198 16.01 -38.68 -3.69
C ASN A 198 14.53 -38.72 -4.11
N PRO A 199 14.20 -39.15 -5.33
CA PRO A 199 12.81 -39.30 -5.73
C PRO A 199 12.15 -40.27 -4.74
N HIS A 200 11.23 -39.76 -3.92
CA HIS A 200 10.47 -40.60 -3.00
C HIS A 200 9.60 -41.55 -3.87
N PRO A 201 9.72 -42.89 -3.76
CA PRO A 201 9.06 -43.82 -4.67
C PRO A 201 7.53 -43.95 -4.52
N GLU A 202 6.86 -43.10 -3.74
CA GLU A 202 5.45 -43.32 -3.37
C GLU A 202 4.63 -42.04 -3.48
N CYS A 203 4.42 -41.60 -4.72
CA CYS A 203 3.23 -40.83 -5.09
C CYS A 203 2.64 -41.45 -6.36
N SER A 204 2.31 -42.73 -6.26
CA SER A 204 1.38 -43.37 -7.18
C SER A 204 -0.02 -42.81 -6.90
N ILE A 205 -0.59 -42.16 -7.90
CA ILE A 205 -2.00 -41.79 -7.93
C ILE A 205 -2.81 -43.09 -7.83
N ASN A 206 -3.29 -43.42 -6.65
CA ASN A 206 -4.37 -44.39 -6.47
C ASN A 206 -5.65 -43.59 -6.17
N ARG A 207 -6.44 -43.33 -7.21
CA ARG A 207 -7.85 -42.93 -7.07
C ARG A 207 -8.70 -44.19 -6.85
N PRO A 208 -9.66 -44.17 -5.91
CA PRO A 208 -11.00 -44.67 -6.18
C PRO A 208 -11.81 -43.67 -7.02
#